data_AF-I7Z788-F1
#
_entry.id   AF-I7Z788-F1
#
_cell.length_a   1.000
_cell.length_b   1.000
_cell.length_c   1.000
_cell.angle_alpha   90.00
_cell.angle_beta   90.00
_cell.angle_gamma   90.00
#
_symmetry.space_group_name_H-M   'P 1'
#
loop_
_entity.id
_entity.type
_entity.pdbx_description
1 polymer ?
#
loop_
_entity_poly.entity_id
_entity_poly.type
_entity_poly.pdbx_seq_one_letter_code
_entity_poly.pdbx_strand_id
1 'polypeptide(L)'
;MTLQRRMAITDASAIGAARRMATQIAIEAGADETHAGRVAIVASELATNLVRHANGGELLVQVLDQAAPVVELVALDSGPGMGDTSLCLSDGYSTHGTSGNGLGAVRRLSAFFDVYSQLGKGTVVVARLAVSARKTLVPASLFELGAVNVALHGEPVCGDGWMLVESEDNIALMVVDGLGHGLLAHEVALAAKAAFNATPWPPVASLQRANEQLSSTRGGAMACALLDRTRGLLSYAGVGNISGTLVGERNQGLVSHNGTVGAQMKRVQGFDYAWKPNCLLVMHSDGVSARWKLGDYPGLAARHPAIIAAVLFRDFARERDDATIVVLKQADA
;
A
#
# COMPACT_ATOMS: atom_id res chain seq x y z
N MET A 1 -4.65 -13.97 -1.41
CA MET A 1 -4.04 -13.01 -2.36
C MET A 1 -4.84 -11.72 -2.31
N THR A 2 -4.20 -10.62 -1.96
CA THR A 2 -4.90 -9.38 -1.63
C THR A 2 -5.24 -8.59 -2.89
N LEU A 3 -6.49 -8.68 -3.36
CA LEU A 3 -7.00 -7.79 -4.39
C LEU A 3 -7.50 -6.51 -3.72
N GLN A 4 -6.90 -5.37 -4.05
CA GLN A 4 -7.38 -4.07 -3.57
C GLN A 4 -8.41 -3.52 -4.55
N ARG A 5 -9.58 -3.15 -4.04
CA ARG A 5 -10.64 -2.52 -4.83
C ARG A 5 -10.65 -1.02 -4.58
N ARG A 6 -10.88 -0.25 -5.64
CA ARG A 6 -11.00 1.20 -5.63
C ARG A 6 -12.44 1.59 -5.94
N MET A 7 -12.97 2.57 -5.22
CA MET A 7 -14.27 3.19 -5.50
C MET A 7 -14.16 4.71 -5.42
N ALA A 8 -14.59 5.40 -6.49
CA ALA A 8 -14.80 6.83 -6.46
C ALA A 8 -16.04 7.17 -5.61
N ILE A 9 -15.90 8.15 -4.72
CA ILE A 9 -16.95 8.63 -3.84
C ILE A 9 -17.27 10.07 -4.24
N THR A 10 -18.26 10.24 -5.11
CA THR A 10 -18.61 11.54 -5.70
C THR A 10 -19.80 12.23 -5.02
N ASP A 11 -20.74 11.44 -4.51
CA ASP A 11 -21.99 11.94 -3.94
C ASP A 11 -22.57 10.96 -2.90
N ALA A 12 -23.70 11.34 -2.30
CA ALA A 12 -24.34 10.57 -1.24
C ALA A 12 -24.78 9.15 -1.68
N SER A 13 -25.05 8.91 -2.96
CA SER A 13 -25.42 7.58 -3.46
C SER A 13 -24.24 6.60 -3.41
N ALA A 14 -23.01 7.10 -3.55
CA ALA A 14 -21.78 6.30 -3.47
C ALA A 14 -21.54 5.73 -2.06
N ILE A 15 -22.04 6.37 -1.00
CA ILE A 15 -21.90 5.90 0.39
C ILE A 15 -22.48 4.48 0.56
N GLY A 16 -23.67 4.25 0.01
CA GLY A 16 -24.31 2.93 0.06
C GLY A 16 -23.53 1.87 -0.73
N ALA A 17 -22.93 2.26 -1.86
CA ALA A 17 -22.11 1.38 -2.68
C ALA A 17 -20.80 1.01 -1.96
N ALA A 18 -20.12 1.99 -1.36
CA ALA A 18 -18.89 1.82 -0.60
C ALA A 18 -19.08 0.85 0.57
N ARG A 19 -20.17 1.03 1.33
CA ARG A 19 -20.58 0.12 2.40
C ARG A 19 -20.73 -1.31 1.89
N ARG A 20 -21.50 -1.52 0.81
CA ARG A 20 -21.73 -2.87 0.25
C ARG A 20 -20.43 -3.51 -0.23
N MET A 21 -19.57 -2.77 -0.92
CA MET A 21 -18.27 -3.26 -1.37
C MET A 21 -17.41 -3.71 -0.19
N ALA A 22 -17.24 -2.86 0.82
CA ALA A 22 -16.40 -3.17 1.98
C ALA A 22 -16.95 -4.34 2.80
N THR A 23 -18.27 -4.42 3.00
CA THR A 23 -18.93 -5.55 3.67
C THR A 23 -18.74 -6.85 2.88
N GLN A 24 -18.89 -6.82 1.56
CA GLN A 24 -18.70 -8.01 0.72
C GLN A 24 -17.25 -8.53 0.83
N ILE A 25 -16.26 -7.64 0.76
CA ILE A 25 -14.84 -8.00 0.94
C ILE A 25 -14.59 -8.60 2.32
N ALA A 26 -15.20 -8.03 3.38
CA ALA A 26 -15.07 -8.56 4.73
C ALA A 26 -15.65 -9.98 4.85
N ILE A 27 -16.84 -10.23 4.28
CA ILE A 27 -17.50 -11.55 4.28
C ILE A 27 -16.65 -12.57 3.50
N GLU A 28 -16.15 -12.19 2.33
CA GLU A 28 -15.24 -13.03 1.52
C GLU A 28 -13.95 -13.38 2.28
N ALA A 29 -13.49 -12.49 3.17
CA ALA A 29 -12.37 -12.73 4.06
C ALA A 29 -12.72 -13.54 5.32
N GLY A 30 -13.97 -14.00 5.46
CA GLY A 30 -14.43 -14.83 6.58
C GLY A 30 -14.98 -14.06 7.78
N ALA A 31 -15.38 -12.80 7.61
CA ALA A 31 -15.98 -12.03 8.69
C ALA A 31 -17.36 -12.56 9.12
N ASP A 32 -17.59 -12.64 10.43
CA ASP A 32 -18.93 -12.84 10.98
C ASP A 32 -19.78 -11.56 10.86
N GLU A 33 -21.08 -11.67 11.18
CA GLU A 33 -22.03 -10.56 11.11
C GLU A 33 -21.59 -9.33 11.93
N THR A 34 -20.95 -9.55 13.08
CA THR A 34 -20.49 -8.46 13.95
C THR A 34 -19.32 -7.72 13.33
N HIS A 35 -18.31 -8.43 12.82
CA HIS A 35 -17.14 -7.83 12.19
C HIS A 35 -17.50 -7.17 10.85
N ALA A 36 -18.35 -7.81 10.05
CA ALA A 36 -18.89 -7.23 8.82
C ALA A 36 -19.70 -5.96 9.09
N GLY A 37 -20.49 -5.92 10.17
CA GLY A 37 -21.21 -4.73 10.62
C GLY A 37 -20.29 -3.57 11.02
N ARG A 38 -19.15 -3.84 11.68
CA ARG A 38 -18.15 -2.81 12.00
C ARG A 38 -17.51 -2.22 10.74
N VAL A 39 -17.14 -3.08 9.79
CA VAL A 39 -16.60 -2.63 8.49
C VAL A 39 -17.62 -1.76 7.76
N ALA A 40 -18.91 -2.13 7.78
CA ALA A 40 -19.97 -1.36 7.16
C ALA A 40 -20.10 0.05 7.75
N ILE A 41 -20.03 0.19 9.07
CA ILE A 41 -20.07 1.49 9.76
C ILE A 41 -18.86 2.33 9.36
N VAL A 42 -17.65 1.77 9.48
CA VAL A 42 -16.41 2.51 9.14
C VAL A 42 -16.41 2.96 7.67
N ALA A 43 -16.78 2.08 6.74
CA ALA A 43 -16.89 2.44 5.32
C ALA A 43 -17.88 3.59 5.09
N SER A 44 -19.02 3.58 5.79
CA SER A 44 -20.06 4.60 5.65
C SER A 44 -19.60 5.94 6.20
N GLU A 45 -18.93 5.96 7.36
CA GLU A 45 -18.39 7.18 7.95
C GLU A 45 -17.28 7.79 7.10
N LEU A 46 -16.33 6.96 6.61
CA LEU A 46 -15.27 7.41 5.71
C LEU A 46 -15.84 8.00 4.42
N ALA A 47 -16.76 7.29 3.76
CA ALA A 47 -17.41 7.79 2.54
C ALA A 47 -18.24 9.07 2.79
N THR A 48 -18.93 9.15 3.93
CA THR A 48 -19.67 10.36 4.32
C THR A 48 -18.73 11.56 4.50
N ASN A 49 -17.57 11.34 5.12
CA ASN A 49 -16.58 12.40 5.31
C ASN A 49 -16.03 12.91 3.97
N LEU A 50 -15.75 12.01 3.02
CA LEU A 50 -15.32 12.39 1.67
C LEU A 50 -16.35 13.32 1.01
N VAL A 51 -17.63 12.96 1.04
CA VAL A 51 -18.70 13.77 0.43
C VAL A 51 -18.90 15.10 1.16
N ARG A 52 -18.99 15.08 2.50
CA ARG A 52 -19.39 16.25 3.28
C ARG A 52 -18.27 17.26 3.51
N HIS A 53 -17.02 16.81 3.53
CA HIS A 53 -15.89 17.64 3.97
C HIS A 53 -14.83 17.84 2.89
N ALA A 54 -14.85 17.05 1.81
CA ALA A 54 -13.80 17.08 0.80
C ALA A 54 -14.29 17.22 -0.66
N ASN A 55 -15.61 17.37 -0.88
CA ASN A 55 -16.23 17.37 -2.21
C ASN A 55 -15.97 16.08 -3.01
N GLY A 56 -15.89 14.96 -2.29
CA GLY A 56 -15.62 13.64 -2.83
C GLY A 56 -14.17 13.19 -2.64
N GLY A 57 -13.85 12.05 -3.24
CA GLY A 57 -12.55 11.41 -3.12
C GLY A 57 -12.64 9.94 -3.47
N GLU A 58 -11.78 9.13 -2.87
CA GLU A 58 -11.68 7.69 -3.17
C GLU A 58 -11.62 6.85 -1.91
N LEU A 59 -12.23 5.66 -1.99
CA LEU A 59 -12.11 4.63 -0.98
C LEU A 59 -11.40 3.42 -1.59
N LEU A 60 -10.25 3.05 -1.03
CA LEU A 60 -9.55 1.80 -1.34
C LEU A 60 -9.85 0.78 -0.24
N VAL A 61 -10.14 -0.46 -0.63
CA VAL A 61 -10.43 -1.54 0.32
C VAL A 61 -9.63 -2.78 -0.06
N GLN A 62 -8.91 -3.35 0.91
CA GLN A 62 -8.14 -4.58 0.71
C GLN A 62 -8.14 -5.47 1.95
N VAL A 63 -7.79 -6.75 1.78
CA VAL A 63 -7.61 -7.72 2.87
C VAL A 63 -6.13 -7.99 3.07
N LEU A 64 -5.55 -7.48 4.14
CA LEU A 64 -4.16 -7.79 4.47
C LEU A 64 -4.11 -9.18 5.11
N ASP A 65 -3.48 -10.11 4.38
CA ASP A 65 -3.34 -11.52 4.78
C ASP A 65 -2.10 -11.66 5.68
N GLN A 66 -2.22 -11.14 6.90
CA GLN A 66 -1.26 -11.38 7.98
C GLN A 66 -1.64 -12.67 8.71
N ALA A 67 -0.94 -13.04 9.78
CA ALA A 67 -1.33 -14.22 10.56
C ALA A 67 -2.73 -14.11 11.24
N ALA A 68 -3.36 -12.93 11.18
CA ALA A 68 -4.81 -12.77 11.23
C ALA A 68 -5.25 -11.79 10.13
N PRO A 69 -6.24 -12.16 9.28
CA PRO A 69 -6.70 -11.27 8.22
C PRO A 69 -7.37 -10.00 8.77
N VAL A 70 -7.08 -8.87 8.15
CA VAL A 70 -7.71 -7.58 8.45
C VAL A 70 -8.20 -6.91 7.18
N VAL A 71 -9.36 -6.24 7.25
CA VAL A 71 -9.84 -5.36 6.19
C VAL A 71 -9.24 -3.99 6.42
N GLU A 72 -8.45 -3.53 5.46
CA GLU A 72 -7.93 -2.16 5.42
C GLU A 72 -8.82 -1.30 4.52
N LEU A 73 -9.28 -0.17 5.07
CA LEU A 73 -9.97 0.89 4.34
C LEU A 73 -9.07 2.12 4.32
N VAL A 74 -8.84 2.67 3.12
CA VAL A 74 -8.07 3.89 2.91
C VAL A 74 -8.97 4.91 2.22
N ALA A 75 -9.29 6.00 2.92
CA ALA A 75 -10.02 7.12 2.36
C ALA A 75 -9.04 8.22 1.94
N LEU A 76 -9.18 8.70 0.71
CA LEU A 76 -8.30 9.65 0.07
C LEU A 76 -9.11 10.84 -0.46
N ASP A 77 -8.71 12.06 -0.11
CA ASP A 77 -9.24 13.26 -0.76
C ASP A 77 -8.16 14.30 -1.03
N SER A 78 -8.45 15.15 -2.01
CA SER A 78 -7.69 16.35 -2.36
C SER A 78 -8.46 17.62 -1.99
N GLY A 79 -9.28 17.54 -0.94
CA GLY A 79 -10.10 18.62 -0.44
C GLY A 79 -9.30 19.66 0.36
N PRO A 80 -9.97 20.46 1.21
CA PRO A 80 -9.33 21.56 1.94
C PRO A 80 -8.29 21.08 2.98
N GLY A 81 -8.36 19.82 3.40
CA GLY A 81 -7.57 19.30 4.52
C GLY A 81 -8.04 19.82 5.87
N MET A 82 -7.36 19.38 6.93
CA MET A 82 -7.63 19.73 8.33
C MET A 82 -6.41 20.46 8.92
N GLY A 83 -6.67 21.53 9.68
CA GLY A 83 -5.61 22.28 10.36
C GLY A 83 -5.03 21.55 11.57
N ASP A 84 -5.91 21.04 12.46
CA ASP A 84 -5.52 20.21 13.60
C ASP A 84 -6.34 18.93 13.62
N THR A 85 -5.70 17.82 13.25
CA THR A 85 -6.34 16.51 13.21
C THR A 85 -6.71 15.99 14.60
N SER A 86 -6.00 16.43 15.66
CA SER A 86 -6.28 16.01 17.04
C SER A 86 -7.60 16.57 17.54
N LEU A 87 -7.92 17.82 17.17
CA LEU A 87 -9.23 18.43 17.45
C LEU A 87 -10.36 17.69 16.72
N CYS A 88 -10.16 17.32 15.46
CA CYS A 88 -11.14 16.55 14.69
C CYS A 88 -11.36 15.11 15.18
N LEU A 89 -10.42 14.56 15.98
CA LEU A 89 -10.51 13.23 16.61
C LEU A 89 -11.08 13.28 18.03
N SER A 90 -11.32 14.48 18.58
CA SER A 90 -11.96 14.67 19.88
C SER A 90 -13.47 14.62 19.71
N ASP A 91 -14.15 13.83 20.54
CA ASP A 91 -15.60 13.66 20.46
C ASP A 91 -16.32 15.02 20.58
N GLY A 92 -17.27 15.29 19.69
CA GLY A 92 -18.09 16.50 19.71
C GLY A 92 -17.58 17.69 18.88
N TYR A 93 -16.44 17.59 18.20
CA TYR A 93 -15.98 18.63 17.26
C TYR A 93 -16.59 18.43 15.87
N SER A 94 -17.51 19.30 15.46
CA SER A 94 -18.04 19.34 14.10
C SER A 94 -18.00 20.75 13.53
N THR A 95 -17.58 20.90 12.29
CA THR A 95 -17.64 22.17 11.56
C THR A 95 -18.97 22.34 10.80
N HIS A 96 -19.80 21.30 10.70
CA HIS A 96 -20.98 21.24 9.82
C HIS A 96 -22.23 20.57 10.42
N GLY A 97 -22.48 20.70 11.72
CA GLY A 97 -23.79 20.38 12.31
C GLY A 97 -24.16 18.89 12.40
N THR A 98 -23.19 17.99 12.25
CA THR A 98 -23.32 16.57 12.67
C THR A 98 -22.77 16.39 14.09
N SER A 99 -23.01 15.25 14.72
CA SER A 99 -22.60 14.96 16.11
C SER A 99 -21.08 14.93 16.37
N GLY A 100 -20.23 15.27 15.39
CA GLY A 100 -18.77 15.37 15.57
C GLY A 100 -18.09 14.04 15.89
N ASN A 101 -18.77 12.91 15.62
CA ASN A 101 -18.36 11.58 16.08
C ASN A 101 -17.78 10.68 14.99
N GLY A 102 -17.78 11.11 13.71
CA GLY A 102 -17.48 10.23 12.57
C GLY A 102 -16.08 9.63 12.62
N LEU A 103 -15.03 10.47 12.63
CA LEU A 103 -13.64 10.00 12.74
C LEU A 103 -13.34 9.36 14.11
N GLY A 104 -13.95 9.86 15.19
CA GLY A 104 -13.85 9.25 16.52
C GLY A 104 -14.40 7.81 16.54
N ALA A 105 -15.53 7.56 15.88
CA ALA A 105 -16.13 6.25 15.72
C ALA A 105 -15.26 5.33 14.86
N VAL A 106 -14.73 5.84 13.74
CA VAL A 106 -13.77 5.08 12.91
C VAL A 106 -12.58 4.63 13.76
N ARG A 107 -11.97 5.53 14.54
CA ARG A 107 -10.85 5.18 15.43
C ARG A 107 -11.25 4.12 16.47
N ARG A 108 -12.40 4.26 17.13
CA ARG A 108 -12.88 3.32 18.17
C ARG A 108 -13.17 1.92 17.64
N LEU A 109 -13.68 1.82 16.41
CA LEU A 109 -14.08 0.54 15.80
C LEU A 109 -12.90 -0.18 15.13
N SER A 110 -11.78 0.51 14.91
CA SER A 110 -10.62 -0.02 14.18
C SER A 110 -9.57 -0.56 15.13
N ALA A 111 -8.92 -1.66 14.73
CA ALA A 111 -7.75 -2.18 15.43
C ALA A 111 -6.51 -1.32 15.18
N PHE A 112 -6.46 -0.64 14.02
CA PHE A 112 -5.45 0.35 13.69
C PHE A 112 -6.12 1.54 13.00
N PHE A 113 -5.65 2.74 13.32
CA PHE A 113 -6.12 3.99 12.73
C PHE A 113 -4.96 4.99 12.64
N ASP A 114 -4.75 5.57 11.47
CA ASP A 114 -3.86 6.73 11.30
C ASP A 114 -4.49 7.71 10.30
N VAL A 115 -4.11 8.98 10.42
CA VAL A 115 -4.61 10.07 9.57
C VAL A 115 -3.50 11.06 9.29
N TYR A 116 -3.38 11.44 8.03
CA TYR A 116 -2.55 12.54 7.59
C TYR A 116 -3.42 13.54 6.83
N SER A 117 -3.32 14.80 7.21
CA SER A 117 -4.03 15.88 6.54
C SER A 117 -3.12 17.09 6.44
N GLN A 118 -3.22 17.80 5.33
CA GLN A 118 -2.49 19.03 5.10
C GLN A 118 -3.41 20.04 4.44
N LEU A 119 -3.44 21.26 4.98
CA LEU A 119 -4.25 22.35 4.44
C LEU A 119 -3.92 22.58 2.96
N GLY A 120 -4.97 22.61 2.14
CA GLY A 120 -4.89 22.77 0.69
C GLY A 120 -4.38 21.55 -0.09
N LYS A 121 -4.05 20.44 0.58
CA LYS A 121 -3.65 19.17 -0.07
C LYS A 121 -4.61 18.01 0.22
N GLY A 122 -5.61 18.19 1.08
CA GLY A 122 -6.58 17.15 1.43
C GLY A 122 -6.12 16.18 2.51
N THR A 123 -6.86 15.08 2.69
CA THR A 123 -6.69 14.11 3.78
C THR A 123 -6.52 12.68 3.27
N VAL A 124 -5.74 11.90 4.01
CA VAL A 124 -5.65 10.45 3.93
C VAL A 124 -5.96 9.84 5.28
N VAL A 125 -6.91 8.91 5.33
CA VAL A 125 -7.27 8.15 6.54
C VAL A 125 -7.10 6.66 6.26
N VAL A 126 -6.40 5.95 7.13
CA VAL A 126 -6.25 4.49 7.08
C VAL A 126 -6.90 3.89 8.32
N ALA A 127 -7.76 2.89 8.12
CA ALA A 127 -8.40 2.13 9.17
C ALA A 127 -8.27 0.63 8.89
N ARG A 128 -7.85 -0.17 9.87
CA ARG A 128 -7.83 -1.64 9.76
C ARG A 128 -8.76 -2.27 10.76
N LEU A 129 -9.61 -3.18 10.30
CA LEU A 129 -10.56 -3.92 11.11
C LEU A 129 -10.27 -5.41 11.05
N ALA A 130 -10.25 -6.08 12.21
CA ALA A 130 -10.17 -7.53 12.26
C ALA A 130 -11.39 -8.17 11.62
N VAL A 131 -11.19 -9.28 10.90
CA VAL A 131 -12.32 -10.07 10.34
C VAL A 131 -12.87 -11.08 11.34
N SER A 132 -12.12 -11.45 12.38
CA SER A 132 -12.60 -12.37 13.40
C SER A 132 -12.02 -12.05 14.77
N ALA A 133 -12.66 -12.58 15.82
CA ALA A 133 -12.20 -12.44 17.19
C ALA A 133 -10.98 -13.33 17.53
N ARG A 134 -10.54 -14.21 16.61
CA ARG A 134 -9.37 -15.06 16.84
C ARG A 134 -8.13 -14.16 16.91
N LYS A 135 -7.64 -13.95 18.13
CA LYS A 135 -6.29 -13.47 18.38
C LYS A 135 -5.33 -14.62 18.07
N THR A 136 -4.81 -14.67 16.86
CA THR A 136 -3.57 -15.41 16.63
C THR A 136 -2.48 -14.65 17.39
N LEU A 137 -1.74 -15.33 18.28
CA LEU A 137 -0.52 -14.76 18.86
C LEU A 137 0.52 -14.70 17.76
N VAL A 138 0.56 -13.58 17.05
CA VAL A 138 1.59 -13.28 16.06
C VAL A 138 2.66 -12.47 16.78
N PRO A 139 3.95 -12.85 16.70
CA PRO A 139 5.02 -11.96 17.11
C PRO A 139 4.85 -10.61 16.40
N ALA A 140 5.08 -9.51 17.12
CA ALA A 140 5.12 -8.20 16.48
C ALA A 140 6.21 -8.23 15.41
N SER A 141 5.85 -7.87 14.17
CA SER A 141 6.83 -7.73 13.10
C SER A 141 7.81 -6.63 13.48
N LEU A 142 9.09 -6.84 13.18
CA LEU A 142 10.12 -5.83 13.36
C LEU A 142 10.07 -4.75 12.27
N PHE A 143 9.10 -4.85 11.36
CA PHE A 143 8.96 -3.98 10.23
C PHE A 143 7.51 -3.51 10.09
N GLU A 144 7.35 -2.27 9.68
CA GLU A 144 6.06 -1.73 9.29
C GLU A 144 5.96 -1.66 7.77
N LEU A 145 4.80 -2.03 7.24
CA LEU A 145 4.54 -2.06 5.81
C LEU A 145 3.23 -1.35 5.45
N GLY A 146 3.27 -0.63 4.34
CA GLY A 146 2.11 -0.04 3.69
C GLY A 146 2.19 -0.27 2.20
N ALA A 147 1.07 -0.69 1.60
CA ALA A 147 1.02 -0.91 0.17
C ALA A 147 -0.31 -0.44 -0.42
N VAL A 148 -0.20 0.19 -1.60
CA VAL A 148 -1.32 0.46 -2.50
C VAL A 148 -1.01 -0.28 -3.79
N ASN A 149 -1.95 -1.06 -4.32
CA ASN A 149 -1.83 -1.85 -5.55
C ASN A 149 -3.19 -1.82 -6.26
N VAL A 150 -3.36 -0.84 -7.12
CA VAL A 150 -4.66 -0.49 -7.72
C VAL A 150 -4.62 -0.73 -9.21
N ALA A 151 -5.66 -1.41 -9.71
CA ALA A 151 -5.81 -1.66 -11.13
C ALA A 151 -6.07 -0.37 -11.93
N LEU A 152 -5.61 -0.34 -13.17
CA LEU A 152 -6.04 0.63 -14.17
C LEU A 152 -7.57 0.72 -14.19
N HIS A 153 -8.11 1.93 -14.33
CA HIS A 153 -9.54 2.14 -14.36
C HIS A 153 -10.22 1.30 -15.47
N GLY A 154 -11.20 0.49 -15.07
CA GLY A 154 -11.93 -0.41 -15.97
C GLY A 154 -11.36 -1.83 -16.05
N GLU A 155 -10.14 -2.06 -15.57
CA GLU A 155 -9.57 -3.41 -15.47
C GLU A 155 -10.07 -4.15 -14.22
N PRO A 156 -10.35 -5.46 -14.33
CA PRO A 156 -10.85 -6.25 -13.20
C PRO A 156 -9.75 -6.62 -12.20
N VAL A 157 -8.49 -6.56 -12.62
CA VAL A 157 -7.31 -6.94 -11.82
C VAL A 157 -6.14 -6.02 -12.16
N CYS A 158 -5.26 -5.81 -11.18
CA CYS A 158 -4.04 -5.03 -11.37
C CYS A 158 -2.97 -5.88 -12.06
N GLY A 159 -2.35 -5.34 -13.11
CA GLY A 159 -1.21 -5.94 -13.80
C GLY A 159 0.08 -5.92 -12.99
N ASP A 160 0.17 -5.04 -12.00
CA ASP A 160 1.27 -5.00 -11.05
C ASP A 160 1.12 -6.02 -9.91
N GLY A 161 2.22 -6.26 -9.22
CA GLY A 161 2.25 -7.03 -8.00
C GLY A 161 3.32 -6.61 -7.03
N TRP A 162 3.11 -6.96 -5.76
CA TRP A 162 4.15 -6.93 -4.74
C TRP A 162 4.07 -8.15 -3.84
N MET A 163 5.18 -8.47 -3.18
CA MET A 163 5.22 -9.52 -2.16
C MET A 163 6.31 -9.25 -1.12
N LEU A 164 6.00 -9.65 0.11
CA LEU A 164 6.91 -9.62 1.24
C LEU A 164 7.17 -11.03 1.74
N VAL A 165 8.41 -11.33 2.12
CA VAL A 165 8.75 -12.51 2.92
C VAL A 165 9.64 -12.09 4.07
N GLU A 166 9.19 -12.35 5.29
CA GLU A 166 9.89 -11.99 6.52
C GLU A 166 10.47 -13.25 7.20
N SER A 167 11.66 -13.08 7.76
CA SER A 167 12.33 -13.98 8.70
C SER A 167 12.66 -13.18 9.98
N GLU A 168 13.19 -13.82 11.01
CA GLU A 168 13.42 -13.18 12.32
C GLU A 168 14.20 -11.85 12.25
N ASP A 169 15.24 -11.75 11.41
CA ASP A 169 16.07 -10.52 11.29
C ASP A 169 16.07 -9.90 9.88
N ASN A 170 15.43 -10.55 8.91
CA ASN A 170 15.47 -10.09 7.53
C ASN A 170 14.08 -10.00 6.91
N ILE A 171 13.91 -9.00 6.06
CA ILE A 171 12.69 -8.82 5.28
C ILE A 171 13.04 -8.62 3.81
N ALA A 172 12.42 -9.44 2.97
CA ALA A 172 12.58 -9.37 1.52
C ALA A 172 11.30 -8.80 0.91
N LEU A 173 11.45 -7.81 0.03
CA LEU A 173 10.36 -7.14 -0.67
C LEU A 173 10.58 -7.27 -2.18
N MET A 174 9.49 -7.50 -2.91
CA MET A 174 9.47 -7.51 -4.35
C MET A 174 8.32 -6.67 -4.87
N VAL A 175 8.58 -5.93 -5.95
CA VAL A 175 7.56 -5.25 -6.77
C VAL A 175 7.78 -5.64 -8.22
N VAL A 176 6.70 -5.91 -8.94
CA VAL A 176 6.65 -6.28 -10.34
C VAL A 176 5.56 -5.51 -11.06
N ASP A 177 5.84 -5.12 -12.29
CA ASP A 177 4.92 -4.52 -13.25
C ASP A 177 4.94 -5.42 -14.49
N GLY A 178 3.84 -6.15 -14.69
CA GLY A 178 3.70 -7.08 -15.81
C GLY A 178 3.41 -6.33 -17.11
N LEU A 179 4.08 -6.68 -18.21
CA LEU A 179 3.90 -5.96 -19.47
C LEU A 179 2.44 -5.92 -19.97
N GLY A 180 1.86 -4.72 -19.98
CA GLY A 180 0.47 -4.45 -20.37
C GLY A 180 -0.37 -4.09 -19.15
N HIS A 181 -1.66 -4.43 -19.18
CA HIS A 181 -2.58 -4.28 -18.05
C HIS A 181 -3.60 -5.43 -18.06
N GLY A 182 -4.39 -5.53 -17.00
CA GLY A 182 -5.45 -6.53 -16.89
C GLY A 182 -4.92 -7.96 -16.71
N LEU A 183 -5.68 -8.95 -17.20
CA LEU A 183 -5.46 -10.37 -16.88
C LEU A 183 -4.07 -10.88 -17.25
N LEU A 184 -3.55 -10.53 -18.45
CA LEU A 184 -2.25 -11.05 -18.92
C LEU A 184 -1.07 -10.48 -18.12
N ALA A 185 -1.13 -9.19 -17.76
CA ALA A 185 -0.14 -8.59 -16.87
C ALA A 185 -0.25 -9.17 -15.46
N HIS A 186 -1.47 -9.39 -14.99
CA HIS A 186 -1.73 -10.00 -13.69
C HIS A 186 -1.18 -11.42 -13.57
N GLU A 187 -1.22 -12.22 -14.65
CA GLU A 187 -0.59 -13.55 -14.70
C GLU A 187 0.94 -13.48 -14.51
N VAL A 188 1.59 -12.46 -15.07
CA VAL A 188 3.03 -12.19 -14.82
C VAL A 188 3.25 -11.87 -13.35
N ALA A 189 2.44 -10.98 -12.77
CA ALA A 189 2.54 -10.62 -11.36
C ALA A 189 2.33 -11.83 -10.43
N LEU A 190 1.37 -12.69 -10.73
CA LEU A 190 1.11 -13.94 -10.03
C LEU A 190 2.32 -14.89 -10.05
N ALA A 191 2.88 -15.14 -11.23
CA ALA A 191 4.02 -16.03 -11.40
C ALA A 191 5.28 -15.46 -10.73
N ALA A 192 5.51 -14.14 -10.81
CA ALA A 192 6.61 -13.47 -10.11
C ALA A 192 6.49 -13.61 -8.58
N LYS A 193 5.28 -13.44 -8.03
CA LYS A 193 5.00 -13.64 -6.59
C LYS A 193 5.29 -15.08 -6.17
N ALA A 194 4.86 -16.07 -6.95
CA ALA A 194 5.14 -17.47 -6.68
C ALA A 194 6.66 -17.76 -6.69
N ALA A 195 7.39 -17.26 -7.70
CA ALA A 195 8.85 -17.39 -7.80
C ALA A 195 9.56 -16.80 -6.57
N PHE A 196 9.14 -15.60 -6.17
CA PHE A 196 9.73 -14.88 -5.05
C PHE A 196 9.45 -15.54 -3.70
N ASN A 197 8.21 -15.99 -3.47
CA ASN A 197 7.83 -16.65 -2.22
C ASN A 197 8.65 -17.92 -1.95
N ALA A 198 8.92 -18.71 -3.00
CA ALA A 198 9.64 -19.96 -2.86
C ALA A 198 11.10 -19.76 -2.42
N THR A 199 11.74 -18.67 -2.87
CA THR A 199 13.11 -18.33 -2.49
C THR A 199 13.30 -16.82 -2.62
N PRO A 200 13.17 -16.04 -1.54
CA PRO A 200 13.07 -14.57 -1.63
C PRO A 200 14.42 -13.86 -1.71
N TRP A 201 15.51 -14.54 -1.32
CA TRP A 201 16.85 -13.98 -1.23
C TRP A 201 17.90 -14.84 -1.95
N PRO A 202 19.07 -14.27 -2.27
CA PRO A 202 19.36 -12.82 -2.34
C PRO A 202 18.66 -12.16 -3.55
N PRO A 203 18.50 -10.81 -3.58
CA PRO A 203 17.74 -10.10 -4.63
C PRO A 203 18.09 -10.47 -6.08
N VAL A 204 19.39 -10.58 -6.40
CA VAL A 204 19.85 -10.97 -7.75
C VAL A 204 19.39 -12.38 -8.12
N ALA A 205 19.49 -13.32 -7.18
CA ALA A 205 19.07 -14.70 -7.42
C ALA A 205 17.54 -14.80 -7.55
N SER A 206 16.79 -13.96 -6.83
CA SER A 206 15.34 -13.86 -6.95
C SER A 206 14.92 -13.38 -8.33
N LEU A 207 15.61 -12.38 -8.89
CA LEU A 207 15.38 -11.94 -10.27
C LEU A 207 15.75 -13.01 -11.31
N GLN A 208 16.85 -13.75 -11.11
CA GLN A 208 17.25 -14.85 -12.00
C GLN A 208 16.20 -15.95 -12.05
N ARG A 209 15.70 -16.39 -10.89
CA ARG A 209 14.61 -17.37 -10.80
C ARG A 209 13.33 -16.87 -11.43
N ALA A 210 12.95 -15.62 -11.14
CA ALA A 210 11.77 -15.02 -11.77
C ALA A 210 11.91 -14.96 -13.29
N ASN A 211 13.11 -14.65 -13.81
CA ASN A 211 13.35 -14.64 -15.25
C ASN A 211 13.16 -16.02 -15.90
N GLU A 212 13.59 -17.09 -15.24
CA GLU A 212 13.37 -18.46 -15.72
C GLU A 212 11.87 -18.82 -15.69
N GLN A 213 11.19 -18.53 -14.59
CA GLN A 213 9.76 -18.86 -14.42
C GLN A 213 8.84 -18.05 -15.33
N LEU A 214 9.21 -16.81 -15.64
CA LEU A 214 8.42 -15.91 -16.48
C LEU A 214 8.74 -16.05 -17.97
N SER A 215 9.67 -16.95 -18.36
CA SER A 215 10.15 -17.10 -19.75
C SER A 215 9.08 -17.44 -20.79
N SER A 216 7.94 -18.00 -20.35
CA SER A 216 6.80 -18.32 -21.21
C SER A 216 5.70 -17.24 -21.18
N THR A 217 5.94 -16.12 -20.51
CA THR A 217 4.98 -15.01 -20.35
C THR A 217 5.41 -13.81 -21.20
N ARG A 218 4.70 -12.67 -21.08
CA ARG A 218 5.19 -11.40 -21.64
C ARG A 218 6.38 -10.85 -20.85
N GLY A 219 6.58 -11.30 -19.61
CA GLY A 219 7.55 -10.73 -18.70
C GLY A 219 7.11 -9.39 -18.14
N GLY A 220 7.98 -8.78 -17.35
CA GLY A 220 7.69 -7.52 -16.66
C GLY A 220 8.94 -6.82 -16.15
N ALA A 221 8.77 -5.59 -15.71
CA ALA A 221 9.77 -4.93 -14.87
C ALA A 221 9.62 -5.43 -13.43
N MET A 222 10.75 -5.64 -12.76
CA MET A 222 10.74 -6.22 -11.41
C MET A 222 11.93 -5.73 -10.62
N ALA A 223 11.72 -5.45 -9.34
CA ALA A 223 12.80 -5.19 -8.40
C ALA A 223 12.61 -5.96 -7.10
N CYS A 224 13.74 -6.36 -6.52
CA CYS A 224 13.83 -7.09 -5.27
C CYS A 224 14.73 -6.32 -4.30
N ALA A 225 14.32 -6.25 -3.05
CA ALA A 225 15.07 -5.68 -1.95
C ALA A 225 15.14 -6.68 -0.78
N LEU A 226 16.26 -6.69 -0.07
CA LEU A 226 16.47 -7.46 1.15
C LEU A 226 17.06 -6.53 2.20
N LEU A 227 16.33 -6.30 3.28
CA LEU A 227 16.84 -5.58 4.45
C LEU A 227 17.32 -6.60 5.49
N ASP A 228 18.61 -6.59 5.75
CA ASP A 228 19.27 -7.30 6.86
C ASP A 228 19.40 -6.33 8.02
N ARG A 229 18.55 -6.51 9.04
CA ARG A 229 18.51 -5.63 10.22
C ARG A 229 19.80 -5.73 11.02
N THR A 230 20.32 -6.94 11.20
CA THR A 230 21.50 -7.21 12.01
C THR A 230 22.74 -6.54 11.45
N ARG A 231 22.85 -6.47 10.12
CA ARG A 231 23.95 -5.76 9.43
C ARG A 231 23.66 -4.29 9.17
N GLY A 232 22.42 -3.84 9.32
CA GLY A 232 22.00 -2.49 8.93
C GLY A 232 22.22 -2.25 7.43
N LEU A 233 21.82 -3.21 6.60
CA LEU A 233 22.09 -3.20 5.16
C LEU A 233 20.84 -3.50 4.34
N LEU A 234 20.60 -2.68 3.32
CA LEU A 234 19.61 -2.93 2.28
C LEU A 234 20.33 -3.38 1.00
N SER A 235 20.18 -4.65 0.61
CA SER A 235 20.58 -5.14 -0.71
C SER A 235 19.44 -4.97 -1.71
N TYR A 236 19.73 -4.47 -2.90
CA TYR A 236 18.73 -4.21 -3.95
C TYR A 236 19.22 -4.67 -5.32
N ALA A 237 18.31 -5.20 -6.12
CA ALA A 237 18.51 -5.42 -7.55
C ALA A 237 17.20 -5.16 -8.29
N GLY A 238 17.27 -4.50 -9.44
CA GLY A 238 16.09 -4.23 -10.28
C GLY A 238 16.38 -4.38 -11.76
N VAL A 239 15.34 -4.73 -12.52
CA VAL A 239 15.32 -4.81 -13.98
C VAL A 239 14.07 -4.10 -14.49
N GLY A 240 14.24 -3.17 -15.42
CA GLY A 240 13.16 -2.36 -15.97
C GLY A 240 12.95 -1.05 -15.20
N ASN A 241 11.70 -0.59 -15.15
CA ASN A 241 11.26 0.73 -14.71
C ASN A 241 10.70 0.78 -13.27
N ILE A 242 10.79 -0.30 -12.48
CA ILE A 242 10.45 -0.24 -11.05
C ILE A 242 11.39 0.74 -10.35
N SER A 243 10.81 1.75 -9.71
CA SER A 243 11.53 2.75 -8.94
C SER A 243 11.76 2.24 -7.52
N GLY A 244 12.99 2.35 -7.03
CA GLY A 244 13.32 2.18 -5.62
C GLY A 244 13.98 3.45 -5.10
N THR A 245 13.56 3.94 -3.94
CA THR A 245 14.19 5.08 -3.26
C THR A 245 14.39 4.76 -1.79
N LEU A 246 15.64 4.83 -1.33
CA LEU A 246 15.97 4.85 0.09
C LEU A 246 15.90 6.30 0.58
N VAL A 247 14.98 6.58 1.48
CA VAL A 247 14.82 7.89 2.10
C VAL A 247 15.47 7.84 3.48
N GLY A 248 16.28 8.85 3.78
CA GLY A 248 16.95 9.05 5.06
C GLY A 248 17.39 10.51 5.16
N GLU A 249 18.62 10.76 5.65
CA GLU A 249 19.21 12.13 5.64
C GLU A 249 19.26 12.73 4.23
N ARG A 250 19.46 11.89 3.23
CA ARG A 250 19.34 12.23 1.81
C ARG A 250 18.56 11.13 1.12
N ASN A 251 17.73 11.51 0.16
CA ASN A 251 17.06 10.54 -0.69
C ASN A 251 18.08 9.98 -1.68
N GLN A 252 18.14 8.66 -1.79
CA GLN A 252 19.00 7.94 -2.71
C GLN A 252 18.15 7.03 -3.59
N GLY A 253 18.20 7.26 -4.91
CA GLY A 253 17.61 6.35 -5.88
C GLY A 253 18.38 5.03 -5.94
N LEU A 254 17.66 3.92 -5.98
CA LEU A 254 18.21 2.58 -6.09
C LEU A 254 18.36 2.19 -7.57
N VAL A 255 19.46 1.52 -7.90
CA VAL A 255 19.84 1.25 -9.29
C VAL A 255 19.11 0.03 -9.86
N SER A 256 18.35 0.25 -10.93
CA SER A 256 17.76 -0.80 -11.79
C SER A 256 18.47 -0.85 -13.14
N HIS A 257 18.62 -2.04 -13.72
CA HIS A 257 19.19 -2.25 -15.05
C HIS A 257 18.10 -2.26 -16.12
N ASN A 258 18.41 -1.83 -17.35
CA ASN A 258 17.47 -1.94 -18.45
C ASN A 258 17.22 -3.42 -18.82
N GLY A 259 15.96 -3.78 -19.05
CA GLY A 259 15.55 -5.11 -19.50
C GLY A 259 14.13 -5.46 -19.07
N THR A 260 13.73 -6.69 -19.35
CA THR A 260 12.43 -7.26 -18.96
C THR A 260 12.65 -8.66 -18.41
N VAL A 261 12.25 -8.89 -17.16
CA VAL A 261 12.32 -10.19 -16.51
C VAL A 261 11.33 -11.13 -17.20
N GLY A 262 11.79 -12.32 -17.61
CA GLY A 262 11.00 -13.27 -18.41
C GLY A 262 11.13 -13.07 -19.91
N ALA A 263 11.86 -12.04 -20.37
CA ALA A 263 12.10 -11.81 -21.79
C ALA A 263 13.57 -11.44 -22.04
N GLN A 264 13.90 -10.15 -22.03
CA GLN A 264 15.23 -9.63 -22.36
C GLN A 264 15.98 -9.19 -21.10
N MET A 265 16.33 -10.14 -20.24
CA MET A 265 17.15 -9.87 -19.05
C MET A 265 18.62 -10.22 -19.30
N LYS A 266 19.50 -9.23 -19.23
CA LYS A 266 20.96 -9.43 -19.23
C LYS A 266 21.46 -9.79 -17.83
N ARG A 267 22.78 -9.98 -17.68
CA ARG A 267 23.40 -10.16 -16.36
C ARG A 267 23.07 -8.97 -15.46
N VAL A 268 22.40 -9.25 -14.34
CA VAL A 268 22.00 -8.25 -13.33
C VAL A 268 23.08 -8.16 -12.25
N GLN A 269 23.34 -6.94 -11.78
CA GLN A 269 24.17 -6.67 -10.60
C GLN A 269 23.30 -6.07 -9.49
N GLY A 270 23.49 -6.57 -8.26
CA GLY A 270 22.89 -5.99 -7.06
C GLY A 270 23.81 -4.97 -6.40
N PHE A 271 23.21 -4.10 -5.60
CA PHE A 271 23.89 -3.03 -4.87
C PHE A 271 23.44 -3.02 -3.41
N ASP A 272 24.37 -2.67 -2.53
CA ASP A 272 24.17 -2.60 -1.10
C ASP A 272 24.14 -1.14 -0.64
N TYR A 273 23.19 -0.83 0.23
CA TYR A 273 22.95 0.52 0.76
C TYR A 273 22.90 0.45 2.28
N ALA A 274 23.52 1.42 2.95
CA ALA A 274 23.48 1.49 4.40
C ALA A 274 22.06 1.81 4.89
N TRP A 275 21.54 1.01 5.80
CA TRP A 275 20.25 1.21 6.44
C TRP A 275 20.43 1.78 7.86
N LYS A 276 19.80 2.92 8.13
CA LYS A 276 19.75 3.53 9.48
C LYS A 276 18.34 3.37 10.05
N PRO A 277 18.13 3.39 11.39
CA PRO A 277 16.80 3.19 11.99
C PRO A 277 15.68 4.09 11.45
N ASN A 278 15.99 5.34 11.08
CA ASN A 278 15.01 6.30 10.54
C ASN A 278 14.87 6.23 9.01
N CYS A 279 15.48 5.24 8.36
CA CYS A 279 15.33 5.05 6.92
C CYS A 279 13.95 4.48 6.59
N LEU A 280 13.46 4.84 5.41
CA LEU A 280 12.30 4.23 4.80
C LEU A 280 12.63 3.85 3.35
N LEU A 281 12.15 2.70 2.92
CA LEU A 281 12.23 2.27 1.53
C LEU A 281 10.88 2.54 0.87
N VAL A 282 10.90 3.22 -0.27
CA VAL A 282 9.74 3.37 -1.15
C VAL A 282 10.06 2.67 -2.46
N MET A 283 9.23 1.70 -2.85
CA MET A 283 9.28 1.07 -4.17
C MET A 283 7.94 1.28 -4.88
N HIS A 284 7.97 1.59 -6.18
CA HIS A 284 6.74 1.76 -6.94
C HIS A 284 6.90 1.40 -8.42
N SER A 285 5.80 1.00 -9.07
CA SER A 285 5.73 0.85 -10.53
C SER A 285 5.74 2.23 -11.22
N ASP A 286 5.86 2.25 -12.55
CA ASP A 286 5.93 3.50 -13.30
C ASP A 286 4.56 4.19 -13.48
N GLY A 287 3.47 3.50 -13.13
CA GLY A 287 2.15 4.08 -12.88
C GLY A 287 2.14 5.11 -11.76
N VAL A 288 3.25 5.30 -11.04
CA VAL A 288 3.44 6.37 -10.07
C VAL A 288 4.65 7.22 -10.47
N SER A 289 4.46 8.55 -10.48
CA SER A 289 5.52 9.49 -10.80
C SER A 289 6.61 9.49 -9.73
N ALA A 290 7.87 9.25 -10.11
CA ALA A 290 9.02 9.33 -9.20
C ALA A 290 9.41 10.77 -8.80
N ARG A 291 8.60 11.79 -9.13
CA ARG A 291 8.88 13.21 -8.87
C ARG A 291 8.35 13.72 -7.53
N TRP A 292 8.11 12.81 -6.59
CA TRP A 292 7.70 13.16 -5.24
C TRP A 292 8.89 13.60 -4.38
N LYS A 293 8.63 14.45 -3.39
CA LYS A 293 9.58 14.82 -2.34
C LYS A 293 8.85 14.78 -1.01
N LEU A 294 9.25 13.86 -0.12
CA LEU A 294 8.61 13.76 1.20
C LEU A 294 8.76 15.03 2.05
N GLY A 295 9.79 15.85 1.79
CA GLY A 295 9.93 17.17 2.41
C GLY A 295 8.78 18.15 2.12
N ASP A 296 8.01 17.94 1.06
CA ASP A 296 6.83 18.75 0.73
C ASP A 296 5.60 18.37 1.58
N TYR A 297 5.74 17.36 2.45
CA TYR A 297 4.71 16.77 3.30
C TYR A 297 5.18 16.71 4.75
N PRO A 298 5.07 17.82 5.51
CA PRO A 298 5.57 17.90 6.88
C PRO A 298 5.00 16.80 7.79
N GLY A 299 5.87 16.03 8.44
CA GLY A 299 5.49 14.96 9.36
C GLY A 299 5.04 13.65 8.70
N LEU A 300 4.90 13.59 7.38
CA LEU A 300 4.49 12.37 6.67
C LEU A 300 5.48 11.22 6.87
N ALA A 301 6.79 11.52 6.86
CA ALA A 301 7.84 10.52 7.07
C ALA A 301 7.78 9.84 8.45
N ALA A 302 7.08 10.41 9.44
CA ALA A 302 6.88 9.80 10.76
C ALA A 302 5.58 8.98 10.85
N ARG A 303 4.69 9.06 9.85
CA ARG A 303 3.42 8.31 9.83
C ARG A 303 3.64 6.85 9.49
N HIS A 304 2.65 6.02 9.80
CA HIS A 304 2.69 4.61 9.42
C HIS A 304 2.86 4.48 7.89
N PRO A 305 3.66 3.53 7.38
CA PRO A 305 3.92 3.35 5.94
C PRO A 305 2.68 3.31 5.03
N ALA A 306 1.55 2.80 5.53
CA ALA A 306 0.28 2.80 4.79
C ALA A 306 -0.21 4.21 4.45
N ILE A 307 -0.03 5.18 5.35
CA ILE A 307 -0.33 6.59 5.09
C ILE A 307 0.60 7.17 4.03
N ILE A 308 1.88 6.83 4.08
CA ILE A 308 2.88 7.29 3.11
C ILE A 308 2.54 6.77 1.72
N ALA A 309 2.29 5.46 1.58
CA ALA A 309 1.89 4.84 0.32
C ALA A 309 0.61 5.48 -0.24
N ALA A 310 -0.38 5.70 0.61
CA ALA A 310 -1.66 6.31 0.27
C ALA A 310 -1.54 7.78 -0.19
N VAL A 311 -0.73 8.60 0.49
CA VAL A 311 -0.46 10.00 0.07
C VAL A 311 0.28 10.03 -1.27
N LEU A 312 1.29 9.17 -1.44
CA LEU A 312 2.03 9.10 -2.70
C LEU A 312 1.15 8.62 -3.85
N PHE A 313 0.23 7.68 -3.60
CA PHE A 313 -0.74 7.25 -4.60
C PHE A 313 -1.66 8.40 -4.99
N ARG A 314 -2.28 9.07 -4.01
CA ARG A 314 -3.22 10.18 -4.28
C ARG A 314 -2.60 11.30 -5.12
N ASP A 315 -1.35 11.68 -4.83
CA ASP A 315 -0.74 12.87 -5.43
C ASP A 315 0.10 12.55 -6.68
N PHE A 316 0.53 11.31 -6.88
CA PHE A 316 1.50 10.95 -7.92
C PHE A 316 1.11 9.74 -8.78
N ALA A 317 0.00 9.04 -8.51
CA ALA A 317 -0.49 8.00 -9.40
C ALA A 317 -0.95 8.57 -10.74
N ARG A 318 -0.73 7.81 -11.81
CA ARG A 318 -1.16 8.11 -13.17
C ARG A 318 -2.49 7.42 -13.41
N GLU A 319 -3.47 8.13 -13.95
CA GLU A 319 -4.80 7.57 -14.23
C GLU A 319 -4.81 6.53 -15.37
N ARG A 320 -3.74 6.48 -16.16
CA ARG A 320 -3.63 5.67 -17.39
C ARG A 320 -2.83 4.38 -17.20
N ASP A 321 -2.52 4.03 -15.96
CA ASP A 321 -1.75 2.83 -15.66
C ASP A 321 -2.24 2.10 -14.42
N ASP A 322 -1.79 0.84 -14.28
CA ASP A 322 -1.77 0.15 -13.01
C ASP A 322 -0.83 0.89 -12.05
N ALA A 323 -1.16 0.96 -10.76
CA ALA A 323 -0.37 1.73 -9.80
C ALA A 323 -0.08 0.94 -8.53
N THR A 324 1.22 0.73 -8.28
CA THR A 324 1.71 0.04 -7.09
C THR A 324 2.73 0.87 -6.35
N ILE A 325 2.54 1.04 -5.05
CA ILE A 325 3.48 1.66 -4.12
C ILE A 325 3.59 0.77 -2.91
N VAL A 326 4.81 0.46 -2.52
CA VAL A 326 5.12 -0.23 -1.28
C VAL A 326 6.11 0.59 -0.48
N VAL A 327 5.79 0.81 0.79
CA VAL A 327 6.62 1.53 1.75
C VAL A 327 6.97 0.60 2.89
N LEU A 328 8.26 0.49 3.18
CA LEU A 328 8.82 -0.34 4.25
C LEU A 328 9.59 0.53 5.23
N LYS A 329 9.37 0.30 6.52
CA LYS A 329 10.14 0.87 7.63
C LYS A 329 10.52 -0.22 8.61
N GLN A 330 11.56 0.05 9.38
CA GLN A 330 11.82 -0.69 10.60
C GLN A 330 10.85 -0.18 11.67
N ALA A 331 10.23 -1.09 12.43
CA ALA A 331 9.39 -0.71 13.56
C ALA A 331 10.25 -0.12 14.67
N ASP A 332 9.70 0.86 15.39
CA ASP A 332 10.35 1.39 16.59
C ASP A 332 10.47 0.29 17.66
N ALA A 333 11.65 0.18 18.28
CA ALA A 333 11.96 -0.83 19.29
C ALA A 333 11.31 -0.54 20.66
#